data_AF-A0AA42B5D3-F1
#
_entry.id   AF-A0AA42B5D3-F1
#
_cell.length_a   1.000
_cell.length_b   1.000
_cell.length_c   1.000
_cell.angle_alpha   90.00
_cell.angle_beta   90.00
_cell.angle_gamma   90.00
#
_symmetry.space_group_name_H-M   'P 1'
#
loop_
_entity.id
_entity.type
_entity.pdbx_description
1 polymer ?
#
loop_
_entity_poly.entity_id
_entity_poly.type
_entity_poly.pdbx_seq_one_letter_code
_entity_poly.pdbx_strand_id
1 'polypeptide(L)'
;MVLLKRLPPKGKNMLVIGTTSEVDFLESLGICSAFAVTYHVPILRNEDAKKVLEQLKVFAEDDIEAAAEALNNDMPIKKLYMLIEMAVQGPHGGSAEAIYSGKEKIDITHFLECLNDIVRPY
;
A
#
# COMPACT_ATOMS: atom_id res chain seq x y z
N MET A 1 7.01 15.13 26.72
CA MET A 1 8.06 14.77 25.73
C MET A 1 9.43 14.46 26.37
N VAL A 2 9.50 13.59 27.38
CA VAL A 2 10.77 13.33 28.09
C VAL A 2 11.65 12.31 27.35
N LEU A 3 11.05 11.32 26.69
CA LEU A 3 11.80 10.24 26.04
C LEU A 3 12.42 10.65 24.70
N LEU A 4 11.69 11.39 23.85
CA LEU A 4 12.18 11.79 22.52
C LEU A 4 13.34 12.80 22.56
N LYS A 5 13.48 13.55 23.66
CA LYS A 5 14.54 14.56 23.84
C LYS A 5 15.73 14.03 24.67
N ARG A 6 15.70 12.77 25.09
CA ARG A 6 16.76 12.18 25.92
C ARG A 6 17.93 11.76 25.04
N LEU A 7 19.12 12.26 25.36
CA LEU A 7 20.35 11.81 24.68
C LEU A 7 20.63 10.33 24.96
N PRO A 8 21.14 9.57 23.97
CA PRO A 8 21.58 8.21 24.20
C PRO A 8 22.76 8.18 25.20
N PRO A 9 22.99 7.05 25.90
CA PRO A 9 24.16 6.89 26.75
C PRO A 9 25.47 7.14 25.98
N LYS A 10 26.51 7.58 26.69
CA LYS A 10 27.82 7.84 26.08
C LYS A 10 28.31 6.62 25.29
N GLY A 11 28.82 6.88 24.09
CA GLY A 11 29.33 5.85 23.17
C GLY A 11 28.23 5.08 22.43
N LYS A 12 26.96 5.48 22.52
CA LYS A 12 25.85 4.85 21.78
C LYS A 12 25.17 5.86 20.86
N ASN A 13 24.81 5.41 19.68
CA ASN A 13 23.96 6.14 18.74
C ASN A 13 22.52 5.63 18.84
N MET A 14 21.55 6.50 18.55
CA MET A 14 20.13 6.16 18.54
C MET A 14 19.46 6.80 17.32
N LEU A 15 18.68 5.99 16.61
CA LEU A 15 17.77 6.43 15.55
C LEU A 15 16.35 6.13 15.99
N VAL A 16 15.46 7.12 15.90
CA VAL A 16 14.03 6.97 16.20
C VAL A 16 13.26 7.24 14.92
N ILE A 17 12.42 6.28 14.52
CA ILE A 17 11.50 6.42 13.39
C ILE A 17 10.08 6.38 13.96
N GLY A 18 9.32 7.44 13.73
CA GLY A 18 7.89 7.51 14.03
C GLY A 18 7.09 7.49 12.74
N THR A 19 5.98 6.75 12.74
CA THR A 19 5.01 6.73 11.64
C THR A 19 3.67 7.24 12.16
N THR A 20 2.98 8.08 11.38
CA THR A 20 1.63 8.55 11.70
C THR A 20 0.82 8.66 10.42
N SER A 21 -0.49 8.44 10.51
CA SER A 21 -1.44 8.82 9.46
C SER A 21 -2.10 10.18 9.75
N GLU A 22 -1.83 10.78 10.92
CA GLU A 22 -2.47 11.99 11.45
C GLU A 22 -1.39 13.00 11.83
N VAL A 23 -0.70 13.57 10.84
CA VAL A 23 0.42 14.50 11.08
C VAL A 23 -0.07 15.80 11.71
N ASP A 24 -1.19 16.35 11.25
CA ASP A 24 -1.77 17.59 11.77
C ASP A 24 -2.11 17.48 13.25
N PHE A 25 -2.58 16.31 13.70
CA PHE A 25 -2.82 16.05 15.11
C PHE A 25 -1.51 16.09 15.92
N LEU A 26 -0.44 15.44 15.44
CA LEU A 26 0.86 15.46 16.14
C LEU A 26 1.51 16.84 16.13
N GLU A 27 1.31 17.63 15.07
CA GLU A 27 1.73 19.03 15.00
C GLU A 27 0.97 19.88 16.02
N SER A 28 -0.34 19.71 16.14
CA SER A 28 -1.17 20.41 17.13
C SER A 28 -0.73 20.14 18.58
N LEU A 29 -0.15 18.96 18.85
CA LEU A 29 0.41 18.57 20.15
C LEU A 29 1.89 18.97 20.32
N GLY A 30 2.51 19.59 19.31
CA GLY A 30 3.92 19.97 19.29
C GLY A 30 4.90 18.79 19.23
N ILE A 31 4.42 17.57 18.94
CA ILE A 31 5.23 16.34 18.95
C ILE A 31 6.22 16.32 17.77
N CYS A 32 5.82 16.85 16.61
CA CYS A 32 6.69 16.92 15.43
C CYS A 32 7.99 17.69 15.71
N SER A 33 7.98 18.67 16.63
CA SER A 33 9.19 19.40 17.05
C SER A 33 10.25 18.54 17.77
N ALA A 34 9.92 17.31 18.15
CA ALA A 34 10.83 16.35 18.75
C ALA A 34 11.70 15.62 17.71
N PHE A 35 11.27 15.58 16.45
CA PHE A 35 11.92 14.86 15.38
C PHE A 35 12.79 15.81 14.56
N ALA A 36 13.93 15.31 14.07
CA ALA A 36 14.84 16.12 13.27
C ALA A 36 14.33 16.36 11.84
N VAL A 37 13.59 15.40 11.28
CA VAL A 37 13.04 15.43 9.92
C VAL A 37 11.66 14.78 9.93
N THR A 38 10.72 15.38 9.20
CA THR A 38 9.44 14.78 8.83
C THR A 38 9.46 14.48 7.34
N TYR A 39 9.11 13.26 6.95
CA TYR A 39 9.07 12.84 5.56
C TYR A 39 7.68 12.33 5.20
N HIS A 40 7.05 12.93 4.18
CA HIS A 40 5.74 12.54 3.71
C HIS A 40 5.83 11.31 2.80
N VAL A 41 5.09 10.25 3.13
CA VAL A 41 4.96 9.05 2.29
C VAL A 41 3.61 9.15 1.55
N PRO A 42 3.62 9.48 0.24
CA PRO A 42 2.37 9.66 -0.50
C PRO A 42 1.69 8.33 -0.79
N ILE A 43 0.39 8.41 -1.08
CA ILE A 43 -0.38 7.32 -1.70
C ILE A 43 0.07 7.09 -3.15
N LEU A 44 -0.34 5.96 -3.74
CA LEU A 44 0.04 5.64 -5.11
C LEU A 44 -0.68 6.58 -6.08
N ARG A 45 0.07 7.07 -7.06
CA ARG A 45 -0.50 7.62 -8.29
C ARG A 45 -0.77 6.47 -9.26
N ASN A 46 -1.61 6.72 -10.26
CA ASN A 46 -1.94 5.73 -11.29
C ASN A 46 -0.70 5.04 -11.91
N GLU A 47 0.28 5.82 -12.35
CA GLU A 47 1.56 5.31 -12.88
C GLU A 47 2.37 4.46 -11.89
N ASP A 48 2.27 4.75 -10.60
CA ASP A 48 2.98 4.01 -9.57
C ASP A 48 2.24 2.71 -9.22
N ALA A 49 0.90 2.70 -9.30
CA ALA A 49 0.09 1.50 -9.18
C ALA A 49 0.35 0.54 -10.35
N LYS A 50 0.41 1.03 -11.59
CA LYS A 50 0.76 0.24 -12.77
C LYS A 50 2.09 -0.51 -12.59
N LYS A 51 3.13 0.17 -12.12
CA LYS A 51 4.44 -0.46 -11.82
C LYS A 51 4.33 -1.58 -10.80
N VAL A 52 3.46 -1.43 -9.79
CA VAL A 52 3.21 -2.51 -8.81
C VAL A 52 2.56 -3.70 -9.50
N LEU A 53 1.54 -3.49 -10.33
CA LEU A 53 0.86 -4.56 -11.07
C LEU A 53 1.82 -5.31 -12.01
N GLU A 54 2.67 -4.58 -12.74
CA GLU A 54 3.72 -5.13 -13.61
C GLU A 54 4.72 -5.98 -12.83
N GLN A 55 5.17 -5.49 -11.67
CA GLN A 55 6.16 -6.21 -10.84
C GLN A 55 5.62 -7.50 -10.23
N LEU A 56 4.32 -7.57 -9.94
CA LEU A 56 3.71 -8.75 -9.34
C LEU A 56 3.54 -9.89 -10.34
N LYS A 57 3.48 -9.59 -11.65
CA LYS A 57 3.37 -10.60 -12.73
C LYS A 57 2.17 -11.55 -12.58
N VAL A 58 1.14 -11.13 -11.86
CA VAL A 58 -0.09 -11.89 -11.62
C VAL A 58 -1.19 -11.57 -12.65
N PHE A 59 -1.06 -10.48 -13.41
CA PHE A 59 -1.96 -10.11 -14.51
C PHE A 59 -1.42 -10.58 -15.86
N ALA A 60 -2.30 -10.75 -16.85
CA ALA A 60 -1.90 -10.79 -18.25
C ALA A 60 -1.39 -9.41 -18.68
N GLU A 61 -0.42 -9.36 -19.59
CA GLU A 61 0.21 -8.09 -19.99
C GLU A 61 -0.80 -7.08 -20.56
N ASP A 62 -1.77 -7.56 -21.34
CA ASP A 62 -2.82 -6.74 -21.95
C ASP A 62 -3.84 -6.21 -20.91
N ASP A 63 -3.94 -6.83 -19.74
CA ASP A 63 -4.89 -6.44 -18.67
C ASP A 63 -4.32 -5.40 -17.71
N ILE A 64 -3.00 -5.20 -17.68
CA ILE A 64 -2.33 -4.32 -16.71
C ILE A 64 -2.80 -2.87 -16.85
N GLU A 65 -2.94 -2.38 -18.08
CA GLU A 65 -3.38 -1.00 -18.33
C GLU A 65 -4.78 -0.77 -17.78
N ALA A 66 -5.72 -1.64 -18.15
CA ALA A 66 -7.11 -1.54 -17.71
C ALA A 66 -7.25 -1.72 -16.19
N ALA A 67 -6.47 -2.62 -15.58
CA ALA A 67 -6.44 -2.78 -14.13
C ALA A 67 -5.89 -1.54 -13.42
N ALA A 68 -4.85 -0.89 -13.98
CA ALA A 68 -4.32 0.36 -13.46
C ALA A 68 -5.33 1.50 -13.59
N GLU A 69 -5.91 1.72 -14.77
CA GLU A 69 -6.90 2.78 -15.03
C GLU A 69 -8.15 2.66 -14.12
N ALA A 70 -8.54 1.43 -13.76
CA ALA A 70 -9.64 1.19 -12.84
C ALA A 70 -9.32 1.62 -11.40
N LEU A 71 -8.05 1.67 -11.01
CA LEU A 71 -7.65 2.16 -9.70
C LEU A 71 -7.81 3.69 -9.67
N ASN A 72 -8.69 4.16 -8.80
CA ASN A 72 -8.84 5.59 -8.54
C ASN A 72 -7.52 6.22 -8.04
N ASN A 73 -7.43 7.55 -8.13
CA ASN A 73 -6.20 8.30 -7.79
C ASN A 73 -5.83 8.33 -6.29
N ASP A 74 -6.53 7.58 -5.42
CA ASP A 74 -6.33 7.64 -3.96
C ASP A 74 -6.04 6.29 -3.31
N MET A 75 -5.58 5.27 -4.05
CA MET A 75 -5.34 3.93 -3.49
C MET A 75 -4.03 3.87 -2.68
N PRO A 76 -4.07 3.64 -1.34
CA PRO A 76 -2.86 3.35 -0.58
C PRO A 76 -2.29 2.00 -1.00
N ILE A 77 -0.95 1.90 -1.09
CA ILE A 77 -0.28 0.65 -1.53
C ILE A 77 -0.73 -0.59 -0.74
N LYS A 78 -0.97 -0.46 0.57
CA LYS A 78 -1.47 -1.57 1.39
C LYS A 78 -2.86 -2.06 0.96
N LYS A 79 -3.76 -1.14 0.57
CA LYS A 79 -5.09 -1.52 0.05
C LYS A 79 -4.98 -2.15 -1.34
N LEU A 80 -4.05 -1.69 -2.18
CA LEU A 80 -3.77 -2.33 -3.46
C LEU A 80 -3.33 -3.78 -3.27
N TYR A 81 -2.38 -4.06 -2.37
CA TYR A 81 -1.99 -5.43 -2.06
C TYR A 81 -3.17 -6.25 -1.52
N MET A 82 -3.99 -5.68 -0.64
CA MET A 82 -5.19 -6.38 -0.13
C MET A 82 -6.18 -6.72 -1.26
N LEU A 83 -6.41 -5.81 -2.20
CA LEU A 83 -7.22 -6.07 -3.39
C LEU A 83 -6.65 -7.20 -4.25
N ILE A 84 -5.33 -7.19 -4.46
CA ILE A 84 -4.65 -8.24 -5.24
C ILE A 84 -4.77 -9.58 -4.52
N GLU A 85 -4.59 -9.62 -3.20
CA GLU A 85 -4.77 -10.84 -2.39
C GLU A 85 -6.19 -11.41 -2.47
N MET A 86 -7.21 -10.55 -2.62
CA MET A 86 -8.58 -10.99 -2.88
C MET A 86 -8.71 -11.57 -4.30
N ALA A 87 -8.23 -10.82 -5.30
CA ALA A 87 -8.35 -11.21 -6.70
C ALA A 87 -7.56 -12.49 -7.06
N VAL A 88 -6.42 -12.77 -6.42
CA VAL A 88 -5.65 -14.01 -6.65
C VAL A 88 -6.35 -15.26 -6.12
N GLN A 89 -7.36 -15.15 -5.26
CA GLN A 89 -8.13 -16.33 -4.86
C GLN A 89 -8.96 -16.87 -6.01
N GLY A 90 -9.37 -15.99 -6.93
CA GLY A 90 -10.32 -16.29 -8.01
C GLY A 90 -11.76 -16.46 -7.49
N PRO A 91 -12.76 -16.50 -8.39
CA PRO A 91 -14.19 -16.53 -8.04
C PRO A 91 -14.63 -17.71 -7.15
N HIS A 92 -13.87 -18.80 -7.17
CA HIS A 92 -14.17 -20.03 -6.43
C HIS A 92 -13.16 -20.32 -5.29
N GLY A 93 -12.17 -19.46 -5.10
CA GLY A 93 -11.07 -19.67 -4.16
C GLY A 93 -10.03 -20.71 -4.65
N GLY A 94 -8.82 -20.63 -4.09
CA GLY A 94 -7.76 -21.62 -4.31
C GLY A 94 -6.84 -21.38 -5.51
N SER A 95 -7.04 -20.31 -6.27
CA SER A 95 -6.23 -20.00 -7.47
C SER A 95 -4.85 -19.38 -7.15
N ALA A 96 -4.63 -19.01 -5.89
CA ALA A 96 -3.46 -18.23 -5.49
C ALA A 96 -2.12 -18.91 -5.82
N GLU A 97 -2.00 -20.22 -5.60
CA GLU A 97 -0.77 -20.96 -5.92
C GLU A 97 -0.50 -20.98 -7.43
N ALA A 98 -1.54 -21.19 -8.25
CA ALA A 98 -1.42 -21.22 -9.70
C ALA A 98 -1.04 -19.84 -10.26
N ILE A 99 -1.64 -18.77 -9.73
CA ILE A 99 -1.36 -17.40 -10.15
C ILE A 99 0.05 -16.96 -9.73
N TYR A 100 0.44 -17.16 -8.46
CA TYR A 100 1.78 -16.79 -8.00
C TYR A 100 2.90 -17.63 -8.61
N SER A 101 2.62 -18.87 -9.02
CA SER A 101 3.58 -19.68 -9.79
C SER A 101 3.62 -19.33 -11.28
N GLY A 102 2.75 -18.42 -11.74
CA GLY A 102 2.65 -17.97 -13.13
C GLY A 102 1.95 -18.95 -14.08
N LYS A 103 1.30 -20.00 -13.55
CA LYS A 103 0.50 -20.95 -14.34
C LYS A 103 -0.82 -20.34 -14.80
N GLU A 104 -1.37 -19.45 -13.99
CA GLU A 104 -2.61 -18.72 -14.26
C GLU A 104 -2.38 -17.22 -14.05
N LYS A 105 -3.35 -16.41 -14.49
CA LYS A 105 -3.38 -14.97 -14.29
C LYS A 105 -4.69 -14.59 -13.61
N ILE A 106 -4.67 -13.47 -12.89
CA ILE A 106 -5.89 -12.84 -12.37
C ILE A 106 -6.81 -12.54 -13.55
N ASP A 107 -8.06 -12.98 -13.46
CA ASP A 107 -9.12 -12.56 -14.35
C ASP A 107 -9.50 -11.10 -14.05
N ILE A 108 -9.43 -10.23 -15.06
CA ILE A 108 -9.67 -8.80 -14.88
C ILE A 108 -11.11 -8.50 -14.43
N THR A 109 -12.10 -9.30 -14.85
CA THR A 109 -13.49 -9.12 -14.40
C THR A 109 -13.58 -9.36 -12.90
N HIS A 110 -12.97 -10.43 -12.41
CA HIS A 110 -12.93 -10.75 -10.99
C HIS A 110 -12.16 -9.71 -10.16
N PHE A 111 -11.07 -9.17 -10.70
CA PHE A 111 -10.36 -8.05 -10.07
C PHE A 111 -11.26 -6.82 -9.91
N LEU A 112 -12.04 -6.46 -10.94
CA LEU A 112 -12.98 -5.34 -10.89
C LEU A 112 -14.14 -5.59 -9.90
N GLU A 113 -14.60 -6.83 -9.76
CA GLU A 113 -15.55 -7.21 -8.72
C GLU A 113 -14.98 -6.98 -7.32
N CYS A 114 -13.76 -7.47 -7.07
CA CYS A 114 -13.05 -7.28 -5.80
C CYS A 114 -12.80 -5.80 -5.50
N LEU A 115 -12.49 -4.99 -6.52
CA LEU A 115 -12.31 -3.55 -6.39
C LEU A 115 -13.61 -2.88 -5.93
N ASN A 116 -14.75 -3.25 -6.53
CA ASN A 116 -16.05 -2.73 -6.13
C ASN A 116 -16.39 -3.05 -4.67
N ASP A 117 -15.99 -4.22 -4.16
CA ASP A 117 -16.23 -4.60 -2.77
C ASP A 117 -15.41 -3.77 -1.77
N ILE A 118 -14.19 -3.36 -2.14
CA ILE A 118 -13.30 -2.56 -1.28
C ILE A 118 -13.62 -1.07 -1.32
N VAL A 119 -14.18 -0.59 -2.43
CA VAL A 119 -14.51 0.84 -2.63
C VAL A 119 -15.88 1.21 -2.05
N ARG A 120 -16.75 0.23 -1.75
CA ARG A 120 -18.05 0.51 -1.11
C ARG A 120 -17.87 1.24 0.24
N PRO A 121 -18.39 2.47 0.39
CA PRO A 121 -18.47 3.09 1.70
C PRO A 121 -19.47 2.28 2.57
N TYR A 122 -19.12 2.09 3.84
CA TYR A 122 -20.05 1.57 4.85
C TYR A 122 -21.27 2.48 5.00
#